data_AF-A0A1W1XCX3-F1
#
_entry.id   AF-A0A1W1XCX3-F1
#
_cell.length_a   1.000
_cell.length_b   1.000
_cell.length_c   1.000
_cell.angle_alpha   90.00
_cell.angle_beta   90.00
_cell.angle_gamma   90.00
#
_symmetry.space_group_name_H-M   'P 1'
#
loop_
_entity.id
_entity.type
_entity.pdbx_description
1 polymer ?
#
loop_
_entity_poly.entity_id
_entity_poly.type
_entity_poly.pdbx_seq_one_letter_code
_entity_poly.pdbx_strand_id
1 'polypeptide(L)' 'MSDKSIELMKKLIEEKKNKGHNKENKRPDKSIGNKQKGFNNTKQGGVFDK' A
#
# COMPACT_ATOMS: atom_id res chain seq x y z
N MET A 1 4.04 -22.28 -29.47
CA MET A 1 3.18 -21.77 -28.38
C MET A 1 1.88 -21.33 -29.02
N SER A 2 0.75 -21.97 -28.72
CA SER A 2 -0.53 -21.63 -29.37
C SER A 2 -1.03 -20.26 -28.91
N ASP A 3 -1.70 -19.49 -29.76
CA ASP A 3 -2.14 -18.12 -29.42
C ASP A 3 -3.03 -18.06 -28.18
N LYS A 4 -3.88 -19.09 -27.99
CA LYS A 4 -4.72 -19.29 -26.80
C LYS A 4 -3.91 -19.40 -25.50
N SER A 5 -2.74 -20.02 -25.56
CA SER A 5 -1.87 -20.17 -24.39
C SER A 5 -1.21 -18.85 -23.99
N ILE A 6 -0.92 -17.99 -24.97
CA ILE A 6 -0.32 -16.67 -24.76
C ILE A 6 -1.34 -15.71 -24.14
N GLU A 7 -2.59 -15.76 -24.59
CA GLU A 7 -3.67 -14.92 -24.06
C GLU A 7 -4.02 -15.25 -22.59
N LEU A 8 -4.14 -16.53 -22.28
CA LEU A 8 -4.30 -17.03 -20.91
C LEU A 8 -3.14 -16.60 -20.00
N MET A 9 -1.92 -16.66 -20.51
CA MET A 9 -0.73 -16.26 -19.75
C MET A 9 -0.71 -14.75 -19.47
N LYS A 10 -1.08 -13.92 -20.45
CA LYS A 10 -1.22 -12.47 -20.27
C LYS A 10 -2.25 -12.13 -19.18
N LYS A 11 -3.42 -12.79 -19.22
CA LYS A 11 -4.48 -12.60 -18.22
C LYS A 11 -4.01 -12.94 -16.80
N LEU A 12 -3.30 -14.07 -16.64
CA LEU A 12 -2.75 -14.48 -15.35
C LEU A 12 -1.69 -13.50 -14.80
N ILE A 13 -0.88 -12.91 -15.68
CA ILE A 13 0.13 -11.91 -15.30
C ILE A 13 -0.54 -10.63 -14.81
N GLU A 14 -1.58 -10.17 -15.50
CA GLU A 14 -2.33 -8.97 -15.16
C GLU A 14 -3.07 -9.11 -13.83
N GLU A 15 -3.74 -10.25 -13.61
CA GLU A 15 -4.39 -10.58 -12.33
C GLU A 15 -3.39 -10.59 -11.16
N LYS A 16 -2.21 -11.19 -11.35
CA LYS A 16 -1.16 -11.24 -10.32
C LYS A 16 -0.57 -9.85 -10.02
N LYS A 17 -0.37 -9.02 -11.03
CA LYS A 17 0.12 -7.65 -10.87
C LYS A 17 -0.86 -6.81 -10.05
N ASN A 18 -2.16 -6.93 -10.34
CA ASN A 18 -3.20 -6.17 -9.66
C ASN A 18 -3.48 -6.67 -8.24
N LYS A 19 -3.34 -7.98 -7.97
CA LYS A 19 -3.50 -8.57 -6.62
C LYS A 19 -2.51 -8.01 -5.58
N GLY A 20 -1.37 -7.48 -6.03
CA GLY A 20 -0.38 -6.82 -5.17
C GLY A 20 -0.56 -5.32 -5.00
N HIS A 21 -1.29 -4.66 -5.90
CA HIS A 21 -1.42 -3.19 -5.94
C HIS A 21 -2.50 -2.63 -5.00
N ASN A 22 -3.42 -3.46 -4.49
CA ASN A 22 -4.41 -3.05 -3.48
C ASN A 22 -3.92 -3.14 -2.03
N LYS A 23 -2.62 -3.41 -1.81
CA LYS A 23 -2.03 -3.26 -0.48
C LYS A 23 -1.73 -1.80 -0.26
N GLU A 24 -2.72 -1.05 0.23
CA GLU A 24 -2.46 0.23 0.84
C GLU A 24 -1.53 0.00 2.04
N ASN A 25 -0.21 0.07 1.83
CA ASN A 25 0.81 0.12 2.89
C ASN A 25 0.73 1.47 3.64
N LYS A 26 -0.47 1.97 3.88
CA LYS A 26 -0.71 3.18 4.66
C LYS A 26 -0.56 2.81 6.12
N ARG A 27 0.45 3.39 6.76
CA ARG A 27 0.59 3.33 8.23
C ARG A 27 -0.66 3.95 8.84
N PRO A 28 -1.21 3.35 9.92
CA PRO A 28 -2.40 3.89 10.58
C PRO A 28 -2.14 5.33 11.01
N ASP A 29 -3.17 6.16 10.88
CA ASP A 29 -3.09 7.54 11.33
C ASP A 29 -2.97 7.57 12.86
N LYS A 30 -1.96 8.29 13.36
CA LYS A 30 -1.63 8.36 14.79
C LYS A 30 -2.70 9.05 15.66
N SER A 31 -3.75 9.62 15.06
CA SER A 31 -4.72 10.46 15.77
C SER A 31 -6.15 10.17 15.32
N ILE A 32 -7.05 10.02 16.30
CA ILE A 32 -8.50 9.99 16.11
C ILE A 32 -9.03 11.31 16.69
N GLY A 33 -9.36 12.28 15.84
CA GLY A 33 -9.90 13.60 16.21
C GLY A 33 -9.00 14.80 15.85
N ASN A 34 -9.63 15.98 15.71
CA ASN A 34 -8.99 17.25 15.35
C ASN A 34 -8.57 18.04 16.60
N LYS A 35 -7.28 18.38 16.75
CA LYS A 35 -6.78 19.25 17.82
C LYS A 35 -6.87 20.73 17.42
N GLN A 36 -7.57 21.55 18.21
CA GLN A 36 -7.49 23.01 18.13
C GLN A 36 -6.11 23.46 18.63
N LYS A 37 -5.23 23.82 17.68
CA LYS A 37 -3.86 24.36 17.81
C LYS A 37 -2.69 23.35 17.89
N GLY A 38 -1.60 23.74 17.21
CA GLY A 38 -0.22 23.25 17.32
C GLY A 38 -0.03 21.73 17.38
N PHE A 39 -0.20 21.02 16.27
CA PHE A 39 0.05 19.58 16.20
C PHE A 39 1.18 19.26 15.23
N ASN A 40 2.35 18.88 15.75
CA ASN A 40 3.46 18.37 14.95
C ASN A 40 3.35 16.84 14.87
N ASN A 41 2.91 16.33 13.72
CA ASN A 41 2.81 14.91 13.44
C ASN A 41 3.88 14.48 12.43
N THR A 42 5.13 14.39 12.87
CA THR A 42 6.17 13.77 12.05
C THR A 42 6.03 12.24 12.15
N LYS A 43 6.01 11.57 10.99
CA LYS A 43 5.99 10.09 10.90
C LYS A 43 7.40 9.49 11.13
N GLN A 44 8.26 10.20 11.84
CA GLN A 44 9.67 9.86 12.08
C GLN A 44 9.87 9.63 13.59
N GLY A 45 10.69 8.64 13.96
CA GLY A 45 10.75 8.10 15.33
C GLY A 45 10.34 6.63 15.37
N GLY A 46 11.32 5.73 15.35
CA GLY A 46 11.12 4.30 15.61
C GLY A 46 11.05 3.98 17.11
N VAL A 47 10.70 2.74 17.48
CA VAL A 47 10.60 2.26 18.88
C VAL A 47 11.91 2.46 19.69
N PHE A 48 13.03 2.68 18.99
CA PHE A 48 14.35 2.89 19.58
C PHE A 48 14.97 4.25 19.23
N ASP A 49 14.24 5.17 18.58
CA ASP A 49 14.70 6.56 18.45
C ASP A 49 14.55 7.22 19.82
N LYS A 50 15.68 7.47 20.48
CA LYS A 50 15.79 8.29 21.69
C LYS A 50 15.99 9.76 21.31
#